data_AF-A0AAV0U8Y0-F1
#
_entry.id   AF-A0AAV0U8Y0-F1
#
_cell.length_a   1.000
_cell.length_b   1.000
_cell.length_c   1.000
_cell.angle_alpha   90.00
_cell.angle_beta   90.00
_cell.angle_gamma   90.00
#
_symmetry.space_group_name_H-M   'P 1'
#
loop_
_entity.id
_entity.type
_entity.pdbx_description
1 polymer ?
#
loop_
_entity_poly.entity_id
_entity_poly.type
_entity_poly.pdbx_seq_one_letter_code
_entity_poly.pdbx_strand_id
1 'polypeptide(L)'
;MENHHDDVEYFAIATREVVKTISEKCQVLRKMLDASCVKLHSAQSIAQDSVFAQTPLLHEMNCVFEQLQNSSVDPNMVGGERGKTLFDFVDAATVQSLQQDALEQTKEVEELLTAHQHAIERIAAIYEFFRMFSKAHGSDIDVLVGEQRDITLITDDKVKPMEKLYDAAVNFFVDTEQCDRFLLQYFITINDIYPHYEVIFADVQLLFDDLLKSELLRRKQYDSKIRQFIKQTKDKLAVLAQEEVAMRSAFCEEHARFLPSTLCPEIQNLPDKFVIVRGRNGSDSVASEETQ
;
A
#
# COMPACT_ATOMS: atom_id res chain seq x y z
N MET A 1 57.94 8.73 -46.44
CA MET A 1 57.96 7.91 -45.20
C MET A 1 57.42 8.69 -44.00
N GLU A 2 57.49 10.02 -43.96
CA GLU A 2 56.82 10.84 -42.91
C GLU A 2 55.29 10.65 -42.88
N ASN A 3 54.59 10.66 -44.03
CA ASN A 3 53.12 10.56 -44.04
C ASN A 3 52.53 9.30 -43.37
N HIS A 4 53.22 8.16 -43.36
CA HIS A 4 52.68 6.93 -42.75
C HIS A 4 52.87 6.90 -41.23
N HIS A 5 53.80 7.67 -40.67
CA HIS A 5 53.95 7.73 -39.22
C HIS A 5 52.82 8.55 -38.59
N ASP A 6 52.46 9.66 -39.24
CA ASP A 6 51.36 10.54 -38.82
C ASP A 6 50.00 9.83 -38.86
N ASP A 7 49.75 8.99 -39.88
CA ASP A 7 48.51 8.21 -40.00
C ASP A 7 48.35 7.20 -38.85
N VAL A 8 49.44 6.53 -38.46
CA VAL A 8 49.43 5.51 -37.40
C VAL A 8 49.22 6.12 -36.02
N GLU A 9 49.88 7.24 -35.76
CA GLU A 9 49.67 8.01 -34.53
C GLU A 9 48.23 8.51 -34.44
N TYR A 10 47.68 9.02 -35.55
CA TYR A 10 46.28 9.45 -35.62
C TYR A 10 45.31 8.31 -35.28
N PHE A 11 45.38 7.16 -35.94
CA PHE A 11 44.48 6.03 -35.66
C PHE A 11 44.65 5.51 -34.23
N ALA A 12 45.88 5.50 -33.71
CA ALA A 12 46.12 5.05 -32.34
C ALA A 12 45.45 5.95 -31.30
N ILE A 13 45.59 7.27 -31.45
CA ILE A 13 44.97 8.26 -30.58
C ILE A 13 43.45 8.22 -30.75
N ALA A 14 42.95 8.26 -31.98
CA ALA A 14 41.51 8.29 -32.27
C ALA A 14 40.79 7.04 -31.77
N THR A 15 41.37 5.85 -31.97
CA THR A 15 40.81 4.59 -31.46
C THR A 15 40.79 4.59 -29.93
N ARG A 16 41.86 5.08 -29.28
CA ARG A 16 41.92 5.19 -27.81
C ARG A 16 40.79 6.05 -27.26
N GLU A 17 40.60 7.23 -27.83
CA GLU A 17 39.57 8.17 -27.35
C GLU A 17 38.15 7.62 -27.56
N VAL A 18 37.86 7.01 -28.71
CA VAL A 18 36.53 6.41 -28.97
C VAL A 18 36.27 5.23 -28.03
N VAL A 19 37.23 4.32 -27.89
CA VAL A 19 37.09 3.16 -26.99
C VAL A 19 36.96 3.58 -25.53
N LYS A 20 37.73 4.58 -25.09
CA LYS A 20 37.62 5.17 -23.76
C LYS A 20 36.22 5.74 -23.53
N THR A 21 35.69 6.51 -24.49
CA THR A 21 34.34 7.07 -24.41
C THR A 21 33.27 5.98 -24.32
N ILE A 22 33.36 4.92 -25.12
CA ILE A 22 32.44 3.77 -25.07
C ILE A 22 32.51 3.09 -23.70
N SER A 23 33.71 2.90 -23.15
CA SER A 23 33.94 2.28 -21.85
C SER A 23 33.34 3.12 -20.70
N GLU A 24 33.59 4.43 -20.71
CA GLU A 24 33.04 5.38 -19.74
C GLU A 24 31.51 5.39 -19.79
N LYS A 25 30.92 5.47 -20.99
CA LYS A 25 29.45 5.38 -21.18
C LYS A 25 28.90 4.06 -20.62
N CYS A 26 29.54 2.93 -20.91
CA CYS A 26 29.13 1.62 -20.41
C CYS A 26 29.17 1.55 -18.87
N GLN A 27 30.20 2.14 -18.24
CA GLN A 27 30.31 2.19 -16.79
C GLN A 27 29.24 3.07 -16.14
N VAL A 28 28.98 4.25 -16.71
CA VAL A 28 27.92 5.16 -16.24
C VAL A 28 26.56 4.48 -16.36
N LEU A 29 26.28 3.88 -17.52
CA LEU A 29 25.04 3.17 -17.78
C LEU A 29 24.80 2.02 -16.79
N ARG A 30 25.84 1.24 -16.47
CA ARG A 30 25.77 0.20 -15.43
C ARG A 30 25.34 0.78 -14.09
N LYS A 31 26.00 1.83 -13.62
CA LYS A 31 25.68 2.47 -12.32
C LYS A 31 24.23 2.97 -12.28
N MET A 32 23.77 3.59 -13.37
CA MET A 32 22.40 4.10 -13.46
C MET A 32 21.37 2.97 -13.51
N LEU A 33 21.66 1.89 -14.23
CA LEU A 33 20.82 0.69 -14.27
C LEU A 33 20.72 0.04 -12.90
N ASP A 34 21.86 -0.18 -12.21
CA ASP A 34 21.90 -0.77 -10.87
C ASP A 34 21.07 0.07 -9.87
N ALA A 35 21.24 1.40 -9.90
CA ALA A 35 20.47 2.31 -9.05
C ALA A 35 18.97 2.27 -9.36
N SER A 36 18.59 2.18 -10.63
CA SER A 36 17.19 2.10 -11.06
C SER A 36 16.56 0.77 -10.65
N CYS A 37 17.28 -0.35 -10.78
CA CYS A 37 16.84 -1.66 -10.31
C CYS A 37 16.58 -1.67 -8.80
N VAL A 38 17.45 -1.06 -8.00
CA VAL A 38 17.25 -0.94 -6.55
C VAL A 38 15.99 -0.13 -6.23
N LYS A 39 15.76 0.99 -6.94
CA LYS A 39 14.55 1.79 -6.76
C LYS A 39 13.28 1.02 -7.12
N LEU A 40 13.28 0.29 -8.24
CA LEU A 40 12.14 -0.54 -8.63
C LEU A 40 11.86 -1.62 -7.58
N HIS A 41 12.88 -2.34 -7.13
CA HIS A 41 12.71 -3.37 -6.11
C HIS A 41 12.16 -2.78 -4.79
N SER A 42 12.64 -1.60 -4.39
CA SER A 42 12.10 -0.90 -3.22
C SER A 42 10.62 -0.54 -3.42
N ALA A 43 10.25 0.00 -4.57
CA ALA A 43 8.87 0.34 -4.89
C ALA A 43 7.96 -0.91 -4.92
N GLN A 44 8.43 -2.00 -5.52
CA GLN A 44 7.72 -3.29 -5.53
C GLN A 44 7.48 -3.83 -4.12
N SER A 45 8.50 -3.78 -3.24
CA SER A 45 8.35 -4.20 -1.84
C SER A 45 7.31 -3.36 -1.11
N ILE A 46 7.39 -2.03 -1.23
CA ILE A 46 6.45 -1.13 -0.56
C ILE A 46 5.02 -1.33 -1.08
N ALA A 47 4.85 -1.43 -2.40
CA ALA A 47 3.55 -1.71 -3.02
C ALA A 47 2.98 -3.05 -2.56
N GLN A 48 3.81 -4.09 -2.47
CA GLN A 48 3.39 -5.41 -1.97
C GLN A 48 2.92 -5.36 -0.52
N ASP A 49 3.71 -4.70 0.34
CA ASP A 49 3.46 -4.66 1.79
C ASP A 49 2.31 -3.71 2.16
N SER A 50 2.13 -2.63 1.40
CA SER A 50 1.23 -1.54 1.77
C SER A 50 -0.03 -1.46 0.92
N VAL A 51 0.04 -1.77 -0.38
CA VAL A 51 -1.10 -1.64 -1.30
C VAL A 51 -1.73 -3.01 -1.56
N PHE A 52 -0.95 -3.95 -2.09
CA PHE A 52 -1.47 -5.25 -2.52
C PHE A 52 -1.85 -6.17 -1.36
N ALA A 53 -1.18 -6.04 -0.21
CA ALA A 53 -1.56 -6.74 1.01
C ALA A 53 -2.99 -6.39 1.47
N GLN A 54 -3.51 -5.22 1.06
CA GLN A 54 -4.81 -4.70 1.48
C GLN A 54 -5.91 -4.94 0.46
N THR A 55 -5.59 -5.33 -0.78
CA THR A 55 -6.57 -5.70 -1.81
C THR A 55 -7.58 -6.76 -1.36
N PRO A 56 -7.22 -7.79 -0.57
CA PRO A 56 -8.20 -8.75 -0.02
C PRO A 56 -9.25 -8.12 0.89
N LEU A 57 -8.92 -7.02 1.59
CA LEU A 57 -9.88 -6.31 2.46
C LEU A 57 -11.03 -5.72 1.65
N LEU A 58 -10.79 -5.28 0.41
CA LEU A 58 -11.85 -4.79 -0.47
C LEU A 58 -12.87 -5.89 -0.79
N HIS A 59 -12.39 -7.11 -1.00
CA HIS A 59 -13.27 -8.26 -1.21
C HIS A 59 -14.05 -8.60 0.07
N GLU A 60 -13.40 -8.58 1.23
CA GLU A 60 -14.06 -8.81 2.52
C GLU A 60 -15.14 -7.75 2.81
N MET A 61 -14.88 -6.48 2.51
CA MET A 61 -15.86 -5.39 2.66
C MET A 61 -17.09 -5.62 1.77
N ASN A 62 -16.90 -6.10 0.54
CA ASN A 62 -18.02 -6.45 -0.34
C ASN A 62 -18.86 -7.60 0.23
N CYS A 63 -18.21 -8.64 0.78
CA CYS A 63 -18.91 -9.73 1.46
C CYS A 63 -19.71 -9.22 2.67
N VAL A 64 -19.18 -8.28 3.45
CA VAL A 64 -19.91 -7.65 4.56
C VAL A 64 -21.11 -6.87 4.03
N PHE A 65 -20.96 -6.14 2.93
CA PHE A 65 -22.06 -5.38 2.33
C PHE A 65 -23.19 -6.30 1.84
N GLU A 66 -22.86 -7.42 1.20
CA GLU A 66 -23.84 -8.43 0.83
C GLU A 66 -24.54 -9.03 2.06
N GLN A 67 -23.82 -9.32 3.15
CA GLN A 67 -24.43 -9.80 4.39
C GLN A 67 -25.40 -8.77 5.00
N LEU A 68 -25.02 -7.49 4.97
CA LEU A 68 -25.85 -6.41 5.48
C LEU A 68 -27.12 -6.21 4.66
N GLN A 69 -27.03 -6.34 3.32
CA GLN A 69 -28.19 -6.29 2.43
C GLN A 69 -29.15 -7.46 2.66
N ASN A 70 -28.63 -8.63 3.01
CA ASN A 70 -29.44 -9.82 3.31
C ASN A 70 -30.00 -9.84 4.74
N SER A 71 -29.63 -8.89 5.59
CA SER A 71 -30.04 -8.82 6.99
C SER A 71 -31.19 -7.83 7.17
N SER A 72 -32.43 -8.33 7.25
CA SER A 72 -33.61 -7.50 7.48
C SER A 72 -33.65 -6.90 8.89
N VAL A 73 -34.06 -5.64 9.01
CA VAL A 73 -34.27 -4.96 10.29
C VAL A 73 -35.71 -5.17 10.77
N ASP A 74 -35.89 -5.39 12.06
CA ASP A 74 -37.21 -5.46 12.68
C ASP A 74 -37.98 -4.14 12.43
N PRO A 75 -39.16 -4.18 11.79
CA PRO A 75 -39.98 -3.00 11.55
C PRO A 75 -40.26 -2.17 12.80
N ASN A 76 -40.34 -2.79 13.98
CA ASN A 76 -40.58 -2.08 15.24
C ASN A 76 -39.41 -1.15 15.62
N MET A 77 -38.20 -1.42 15.13
CA MET A 77 -37.02 -0.59 15.37
C MET A 77 -36.88 0.57 14.38
N VAL A 78 -37.68 0.58 13.31
CA VAL A 78 -37.61 1.55 12.20
C VAL A 78 -38.95 2.24 11.96
N GLY A 79 -39.72 2.48 13.02
CA GLY A 79 -40.98 3.21 12.93
C GLY A 79 -42.09 2.50 12.13
N GLY A 80 -42.02 1.18 12.00
CA GLY A 80 -42.98 0.35 11.28
C GLY A 80 -42.66 0.15 9.79
N GLU A 81 -41.57 0.72 9.28
CA GLU A 81 -41.15 0.52 7.89
C GLU A 81 -40.76 -0.95 7.63
N ARG A 82 -41.28 -1.52 6.53
CA ARG A 82 -40.99 -2.91 6.13
C ARG A 82 -39.96 -2.92 5.00
N GLY A 83 -39.16 -3.98 4.96
CA GLY A 83 -38.18 -4.21 3.88
C GLY A 83 -36.86 -3.44 4.06
N LYS A 84 -36.66 -2.77 5.20
CA LYS A 84 -35.37 -2.19 5.54
C LYS A 84 -34.35 -3.27 5.90
N THR A 85 -33.11 -3.04 5.51
CA THR A 85 -31.97 -3.92 5.75
C THR A 85 -30.93 -3.17 6.58
N LEU A 86 -30.00 -3.89 7.21
CA LEU A 86 -28.91 -3.24 7.96
C LEU A 86 -28.04 -2.36 7.05
N PHE A 87 -28.00 -2.68 5.75
CA PHE A 87 -27.31 -1.89 4.74
C PHE A 87 -27.87 -0.47 4.60
N ASP A 88 -29.18 -0.26 4.78
CA ASP A 88 -29.81 1.06 4.68
C ASP A 88 -29.35 2.06 5.77
N PHE A 89 -28.68 1.55 6.80
CA PHE A 89 -28.14 2.34 7.92
C PHE A 89 -26.63 2.56 7.81
N VAL A 90 -26.01 2.03 6.76
CA VAL A 90 -24.60 2.25 6.44
C VAL A 90 -24.51 3.32 5.36
N ASP A 91 -23.53 4.20 5.47
CA ASP A 91 -23.17 5.12 4.39
C ASP A 91 -22.45 4.36 3.27
N ALA A 92 -23.19 3.51 2.57
CA ALA A 92 -22.67 2.63 1.55
C ALA A 92 -22.13 3.40 0.35
N ALA A 93 -22.69 4.58 0.05
CA ALA A 93 -22.21 5.43 -1.03
C ALA A 93 -20.79 5.92 -0.77
N THR A 94 -20.52 6.43 0.45
CA THR A 94 -19.16 6.86 0.83
C THR A 94 -18.19 5.68 0.83
N VAL A 95 -18.59 4.52 1.37
CA VAL A 95 -17.70 3.35 1.39
C VAL A 95 -17.41 2.82 -0.01
N GLN A 96 -18.42 2.76 -0.90
CA GLN A 96 -18.22 2.34 -2.29
C GLN A 96 -17.33 3.32 -3.06
N SER A 97 -17.45 4.63 -2.80
CA SER A 97 -16.54 5.63 -3.36
C SER A 97 -15.10 5.36 -2.94
N LEU A 98 -14.86 5.17 -1.63
CA LEU A 98 -13.51 4.88 -1.12
C LEU A 98 -12.95 3.55 -1.64
N GLN A 99 -13.79 2.54 -1.83
CA GLN A 99 -13.39 1.27 -2.45
C GLN A 99 -12.99 1.46 -3.92
N GLN A 100 -13.75 2.28 -4.66
CA GLN A 100 -13.43 2.60 -6.06
C GLN A 100 -12.11 3.38 -6.14
N ASP A 101 -11.91 4.38 -5.29
CA ASP A 101 -10.66 5.15 -5.22
C ASP A 101 -9.46 4.23 -4.91
N ALA A 102 -9.62 3.31 -3.95
CA ALA A 102 -8.56 2.34 -3.62
C ALA A 102 -8.25 1.38 -4.78
N LEU A 103 -9.26 0.95 -5.55
CA LEU A 103 -9.06 0.12 -6.75
C LEU A 103 -8.32 0.89 -7.85
N GLU A 104 -8.69 2.14 -8.08
CA GLU A 104 -8.04 3.00 -9.07
C GLU A 104 -6.57 3.27 -8.70
N GLN A 105 -6.30 3.60 -7.43
CA GLN A 105 -4.93 3.77 -6.94
C GLN A 105 -4.11 2.48 -7.05
N THR A 106 -4.71 1.32 -6.74
CA THR A 106 -4.03 0.02 -6.90
C THR A 106 -3.62 -0.22 -8.36
N LYS A 107 -4.54 0.05 -9.29
CA LYS A 107 -4.30 -0.09 -10.73
C LYS A 107 -3.22 0.88 -11.23
N GLU A 108 -3.25 2.12 -10.75
CA GLU A 108 -2.23 3.12 -11.09
C GLU A 108 -0.83 2.66 -10.65
N VAL A 109 -0.70 2.12 -9.42
CA VAL A 109 0.58 1.56 -8.94
C VAL A 109 1.05 0.38 -9.81
N GLU A 110 0.16 -0.53 -10.21
CA GLU A 110 0.49 -1.64 -11.11
C GLU A 110 1.01 -1.15 -12.47
N GLU A 111 0.35 -0.15 -13.04
CA GLU A 111 0.75 0.46 -14.32
C GLU A 111 2.11 1.14 -14.22
N LEU A 112 2.36 1.90 -13.15
CA LEU A 112 3.64 2.56 -12.89
C LEU A 112 4.77 1.53 -12.70
N LEU A 113 4.53 0.46 -11.94
CA LEU A 113 5.49 -0.63 -11.74
C LEU A 113 5.83 -1.32 -13.06
N THR A 114 4.82 -1.57 -13.90
CA THR A 114 4.98 -2.19 -15.22
C THR A 114 5.78 -1.28 -16.15
N ALA A 115 5.49 0.02 -16.18
CA ALA A 115 6.21 1.00 -16.98
C ALA A 115 7.68 1.13 -16.54
N HIS A 116 7.93 1.16 -15.22
CA HIS A 116 9.29 1.21 -14.65
C HIS A 116 10.07 -0.07 -14.99
N GLN A 117 9.47 -1.25 -14.82
CA GLN A 117 10.07 -2.53 -15.20
C GLN A 117 10.43 -2.57 -16.68
N HIS A 118 9.50 -2.18 -17.56
CA HIS A 118 9.74 -2.13 -18.99
C HIS A 118 10.90 -1.18 -19.34
N ALA A 119 10.95 0.02 -18.75
CA ALA A 119 12.05 0.95 -18.96
C ALA A 119 13.41 0.33 -18.55
N ILE A 120 13.47 -0.36 -17.42
CA ILE A 120 14.68 -1.06 -16.95
C ILE A 120 15.09 -2.17 -17.91
N GLU A 121 14.16 -2.99 -18.40
CA GLU A 121 14.45 -4.04 -19.38
C GLU A 121 15.05 -3.48 -20.67
N ARG A 122 14.51 -2.35 -21.15
CA ARG A 122 15.03 -1.67 -22.34
C ARG A 122 16.43 -1.10 -22.10
N ILE A 123 16.67 -0.48 -20.94
CA ILE A 123 18.00 0.01 -20.54
C ILE A 123 18.99 -1.16 -20.42
N ALA A 124 18.57 -2.29 -19.83
CA ALA A 124 19.40 -3.49 -19.68
C ALA A 124 19.78 -4.09 -21.05
N ALA A 125 18.85 -4.13 -22.00
CA ALA A 125 19.13 -4.57 -23.36
C ALA A 125 20.14 -3.65 -24.07
N ILE A 126 20.02 -2.33 -23.90
CA ILE A 126 20.99 -1.36 -24.41
C ILE A 126 22.35 -1.54 -23.73
N TYR A 127 22.38 -1.72 -22.42
CA TYR A 127 23.61 -1.99 -21.68
C TYR A 127 24.31 -3.27 -22.16
N GLU A 128 23.56 -4.34 -22.43
CA GLU A 128 24.12 -5.56 -23.01
C GLU A 128 24.70 -5.33 -24.41
N PHE A 129 24.05 -4.51 -25.24
CA PHE A 129 24.61 -4.08 -26.53
C PHE A 129 25.98 -3.40 -26.36
N PHE A 130 26.12 -2.48 -25.39
CA PHE A 130 27.41 -1.85 -25.05
C PHE A 130 28.45 -2.86 -24.59
N ARG A 131 28.04 -3.85 -23.80
CA ARG A 131 28.92 -4.90 -23.33
C ARG A 131 29.40 -5.82 -24.45
N MET A 132 28.62 -6.03 -25.50
CA MET A 132 29.02 -6.87 -26.64
C MET A 132 30.27 -6.31 -27.34
N PHE A 133 30.38 -4.99 -27.49
CA PHE A 133 31.56 -4.36 -28.08
C PHE A 133 32.83 -4.66 -27.28
N SER A 134 32.79 -4.45 -25.96
CA SER A 134 33.92 -4.77 -25.08
C SER A 134 34.28 -6.26 -25.08
N LYS A 135 33.30 -7.15 -25.25
CA LYS A 135 33.56 -8.60 -25.35
C LYS A 135 34.18 -8.98 -26.68
N ALA A 136 33.70 -8.41 -27.78
CA ALA A 136 34.16 -8.73 -29.13
C ALA A 136 35.57 -8.18 -29.41
N HIS A 137 35.89 -7.01 -28.85
CA HIS A 137 37.12 -6.29 -29.17
C HIS A 137 38.03 -6.07 -27.96
N GLY A 138 37.70 -6.56 -26.76
CA GLY A 138 38.48 -6.32 -25.54
C GLY A 138 39.93 -6.78 -25.66
N SER A 139 40.17 -7.95 -26.24
CA SER A 139 41.53 -8.44 -26.50
C SER A 139 42.30 -7.55 -27.47
N ASP A 140 41.62 -7.03 -28.50
CA ASP A 140 42.25 -6.18 -29.52
C ASP A 140 42.54 -4.79 -28.97
N ILE A 141 41.66 -4.26 -28.10
CA ILE A 141 41.84 -3.00 -27.38
C ILE A 141 43.07 -3.09 -26.45
N ASP A 142 43.18 -4.15 -25.65
CA ASP A 142 44.33 -4.37 -24.76
C ASP A 142 45.63 -4.56 -25.56
N VAL A 143 45.55 -5.25 -26.70
CA VAL A 143 46.70 -5.56 -27.57
C VAL A 143 47.05 -4.42 -28.53
N LEU A 144 46.20 -3.45 -28.82
CA LEU A 144 46.52 -2.40 -29.80
C LEU A 144 46.58 -1.00 -29.16
N VAL A 145 45.81 -0.76 -28.11
CA VAL A 145 45.47 0.60 -27.64
C VAL A 145 45.80 0.86 -26.16
N GLY A 146 46.10 -0.20 -25.39
CA GLY A 146 46.29 -0.16 -23.93
C GLY A 146 47.11 1.02 -23.40
N GLU A 147 46.76 1.49 -22.20
CA GLU A 147 47.20 2.76 -21.59
C GLU A 147 48.72 2.96 -21.44
N GLN A 148 49.52 1.88 -21.60
CA GLN A 148 50.98 1.88 -21.39
C GLN A 148 51.80 1.60 -22.65
N ARG A 149 51.18 1.53 -23.84
CA ARG A 149 51.95 1.32 -25.06
C ARG A 149 52.51 2.63 -25.60
N ASP A 150 53.84 2.64 -25.70
CA ASP A 150 54.61 3.67 -26.38
C ASP A 150 54.24 3.63 -27.88
N ILE A 151 53.66 4.72 -28.39
CA ILE A 151 53.17 4.86 -29.78
C ILE A 151 54.32 4.65 -30.78
N THR A 152 55.56 4.88 -30.32
CA THR A 152 56.80 4.68 -31.07
C THR A 152 57.13 3.22 -31.39
N LEU A 153 56.45 2.24 -30.77
CA LEU A 153 56.65 0.79 -30.99
C LEU A 153 55.60 0.16 -31.93
N ILE A 154 54.74 0.97 -32.57
CA ILE A 154 53.75 0.47 -33.52
C ILE A 154 54.45 0.23 -34.86
N THR A 155 54.64 -1.04 -35.17
CA THR A 155 55.17 -1.54 -36.45
C THR A 155 54.10 -1.48 -37.54
N ASP A 156 54.52 -1.34 -38.81
CA ASP A 156 53.65 -1.16 -39.98
C ASP A 156 52.64 -2.32 -40.19
N ASP A 157 52.93 -3.50 -39.62
CA ASP A 157 52.05 -4.68 -39.60
C ASP A 157 50.83 -4.53 -38.66
N LYS A 158 50.87 -3.61 -37.70
CA LYS A 158 49.77 -3.35 -36.73
C LYS A 158 48.79 -2.28 -37.18
N VAL A 159 49.12 -1.53 -38.23
CA VAL A 159 48.30 -0.42 -38.74
C VAL A 159 46.95 -0.90 -39.26
N LYS A 160 46.93 -1.97 -40.06
CA LYS A 160 45.69 -2.54 -40.62
C LYS A 160 44.74 -3.10 -39.56
N PRO A 161 45.20 -3.86 -38.55
CA PRO A 161 44.36 -4.22 -37.40
C PRO A 161 43.79 -3.01 -36.65
N MET A 162 44.57 -1.94 -36.52
CA MET A 162 44.16 -0.74 -35.80
C MET A 162 43.11 0.07 -36.58
N GLU A 163 43.26 0.21 -37.89
CA GLU A 163 42.26 0.79 -38.79
C GLU A 163 40.94 0.02 -38.71
N LYS A 164 40.98 -1.32 -38.74
CA LYS A 164 39.77 -2.15 -38.59
C LYS A 164 39.10 -1.98 -37.22
N LEU A 165 39.89 -1.86 -36.15
CA LEU A 165 39.37 -1.62 -34.80
C LEU A 165 38.75 -0.21 -34.70
N TYR A 166 39.39 0.79 -35.32
CA TYR A 166 38.85 2.14 -35.43
C TYR A 166 37.51 2.16 -36.15
N ASP A 167 37.43 1.53 -37.34
CA ASP A 167 36.19 1.44 -38.11
C ASP A 167 35.08 0.75 -37.32
N ALA A 168 35.41 -0.35 -36.63
CA ALA A 168 34.46 -1.04 -35.76
C ALA A 168 33.99 -0.15 -34.59
N ALA A 169 34.91 0.59 -33.97
CA ALA A 169 34.60 1.50 -32.86
C ALA A 169 33.76 2.69 -33.30
N VAL A 170 34.03 3.29 -34.47
CA VAL A 170 33.26 4.40 -35.03
C VAL A 170 31.87 3.94 -35.45
N ASN A 171 31.75 2.80 -36.14
CA ASN A 171 30.44 2.24 -36.49
C ASN A 171 29.61 1.96 -35.23
N PHE A 172 30.23 1.34 -34.22
CA PHE A 172 29.59 1.11 -32.93
C PHE A 172 29.17 2.44 -32.26
N PHE A 173 30.03 3.46 -32.29
CA PHE A 173 29.73 4.77 -31.71
C PHE A 173 28.50 5.43 -32.33
N VAL A 174 28.30 5.31 -33.66
CA VAL A 174 27.08 5.80 -34.32
C VAL A 174 25.83 5.11 -33.78
N ASP A 175 25.89 3.80 -33.54
CA ASP A 175 24.78 3.06 -32.93
C ASP A 175 24.56 3.47 -31.45
N THR A 176 25.62 3.84 -30.72
CA THR A 176 25.49 4.35 -29.34
C THR A 176 24.74 5.68 -29.28
N GLU A 177 24.93 6.58 -30.25
CA GLU A 177 24.20 7.86 -30.29
C GLU A 177 22.69 7.66 -30.48
N GLN A 178 22.29 6.63 -31.23
CA GLN A 178 20.87 6.26 -31.34
C GLN A 178 20.35 5.72 -30.02
N CYS A 179 21.13 4.87 -29.35
CA CYS A 179 20.80 4.33 -28.04
C CYS A 179 20.65 5.43 -26.99
N ASP A 180 21.49 6.48 -27.01
CA ASP A 180 21.45 7.58 -26.04
C ASP A 180 20.11 8.33 -26.04
N ARG A 181 19.48 8.50 -27.22
CA ARG A 181 18.13 9.10 -27.31
C ARG A 181 17.09 8.26 -26.58
N PHE A 182 17.14 6.95 -26.75
CA PHE A 182 16.23 6.03 -26.07
C PHE A 182 16.53 5.96 -24.57
N LEU A 183 17.81 5.91 -24.18
CA LEU A 183 18.23 5.92 -22.78
C LEU A 183 17.71 7.16 -22.06
N LEU A 184 17.84 8.34 -22.67
CA LEU A 184 17.33 9.57 -22.11
C LEU A 184 15.81 9.49 -21.87
N GLN A 185 15.05 8.98 -22.86
CA GLN A 185 13.60 8.82 -22.71
C GLN A 185 13.23 7.86 -21.58
N TYR A 186 13.91 6.72 -21.47
CA TYR A 186 13.64 5.75 -20.39
C TYR A 186 14.03 6.29 -19.01
N PHE A 187 15.16 7.00 -18.89
CA PHE A 187 15.55 7.62 -17.62
C PHE A 187 14.62 8.76 -17.22
N ILE A 188 14.12 9.56 -18.16
CA ILE A 188 13.08 10.56 -17.88
C ILE A 188 11.83 9.84 -17.35
N THR A 189 11.38 8.79 -18.04
CA THR A 189 10.21 8.00 -17.61
C THR A 189 10.39 7.48 -16.18
N ILE A 190 11.55 6.90 -15.84
CA ILE A 190 11.84 6.40 -14.49
C ILE A 190 11.84 7.55 -13.46
N ASN A 191 12.44 8.69 -13.80
CA ASN A 191 12.51 9.84 -12.89
C ASN A 191 11.14 10.49 -12.67
N ASP A 192 10.27 10.48 -13.68
CA ASP A 192 8.91 11.00 -13.57
C ASP A 192 8.03 10.07 -12.73
N ILE A 193 8.18 8.75 -12.90
CA ILE A 193 7.43 7.74 -12.12
C ILE A 193 7.77 7.81 -10.62
N TYR A 194 9.00 8.15 -10.25
CA TYR A 194 9.44 8.03 -8.85
C TYR A 194 8.68 8.94 -7.86
N PRO A 195 8.49 10.24 -8.13
CA PRO A 195 7.61 11.09 -7.33
C PRO A 195 6.17 10.57 -7.23
N HIS A 196 5.66 9.92 -8.28
CA HIS A 196 4.31 9.34 -8.25
C HIS A 196 4.19 8.21 -7.22
N TYR A 197 5.22 7.38 -7.06
CA TYR A 197 5.24 6.40 -5.97
C TYR A 197 5.15 7.06 -4.60
N GLU A 198 5.94 8.12 -4.35
CA GLU A 198 5.95 8.79 -3.05
C GLU A 198 4.59 9.37 -2.69
N VAL A 199 3.89 9.97 -3.68
CA VAL A 199 2.54 10.51 -3.49
C VAL A 199 1.55 9.38 -3.20
N ILE A 200 1.48 8.36 -4.06
CA ILE A 200 0.48 7.29 -3.88
C ILE A 200 0.72 6.51 -2.59
N PHE A 201 1.98 6.21 -2.24
CA PHE A 201 2.26 5.51 -0.99
C PHE A 201 1.92 6.35 0.24
N ALA A 202 2.16 7.67 0.19
CA ALA A 202 1.73 8.57 1.26
C ALA A 202 0.20 8.63 1.37
N ASP A 203 -0.50 8.73 0.24
CA ASP A 203 -1.96 8.81 0.20
C ASP A 203 -2.62 7.53 0.68
N VAL A 204 -2.13 6.35 0.27
CA VAL A 204 -2.59 5.06 0.79
C VAL A 204 -2.33 5.00 2.28
N GLN A 205 -1.15 5.35 2.76
CA GLN A 205 -0.85 5.31 4.19
C GLN A 205 -1.75 6.25 5.00
N LEU A 206 -2.04 7.45 4.49
CA LEU A 206 -2.99 8.39 5.09
C LEU A 206 -4.41 7.84 5.09
N LEU A 207 -4.87 7.27 3.98
CA LEU A 207 -6.21 6.67 3.86
C LEU A 207 -6.40 5.57 4.90
N PHE A 208 -5.41 4.69 5.07
CA PHE A 208 -5.48 3.62 6.05
C PHE A 208 -5.32 4.13 7.48
N ASP A 209 -4.46 5.12 7.73
CA ASP A 209 -4.34 5.74 9.04
C ASP A 209 -5.65 6.44 9.46
N ASP A 210 -6.28 7.19 8.56
CA ASP A 210 -7.55 7.85 8.82
C ASP A 210 -8.66 6.81 8.99
N LEU A 211 -8.79 5.82 8.11
CA LEU A 211 -9.81 4.79 8.21
C LEU A 211 -9.66 3.97 9.50
N LEU A 212 -8.47 3.45 9.78
CA LEU A 212 -8.26 2.57 10.95
C LEU A 212 -8.24 3.35 12.25
N LYS A 213 -7.44 4.42 12.37
CA LYS A 213 -7.26 5.10 13.65
C LYS A 213 -8.51 5.89 14.03
N SER A 214 -9.10 6.64 13.10
CA SER A 214 -10.26 7.48 13.44
C SER A 214 -11.50 6.63 13.73
N GLU A 215 -11.77 5.59 12.92
CA GLU A 215 -12.93 4.72 13.13
C GLU A 215 -12.75 3.80 14.35
N LEU A 216 -11.56 3.23 14.59
CA LEU A 216 -11.32 2.46 15.81
C LEU A 216 -11.45 3.34 17.05
N LEU A 217 -10.95 4.58 17.01
CA LEU A 217 -11.10 5.52 18.11
C LEU A 217 -12.57 5.88 18.33
N ARG A 218 -13.31 6.17 17.26
CA ARG A 218 -14.75 6.42 17.30
C ARG A 218 -15.49 5.23 17.92
N ARG A 219 -15.23 3.99 17.47
CA ARG A 219 -15.85 2.78 18.03
C ARG A 219 -15.52 2.59 19.50
N LYS A 220 -14.28 2.85 19.92
CA LYS A 220 -13.89 2.83 21.36
C LYS A 220 -14.67 3.87 22.16
N GLN A 221 -14.86 5.07 21.63
CA GLN A 221 -15.65 6.12 22.29
C GLN A 221 -17.13 5.74 22.40
N TYR A 222 -17.72 5.17 21.35
CA TYR A 222 -19.11 4.68 21.38
C TYR A 222 -19.28 3.54 22.39
N ASP A 223 -18.39 2.56 22.39
CA ASP A 223 -18.44 1.45 23.37
C ASP A 223 -18.31 1.97 24.82
N SER A 224 -17.43 2.96 25.05
CA SER A 224 -17.32 3.63 26.35
C SER A 224 -18.62 4.33 26.77
N LYS A 225 -19.25 5.09 25.85
CA LYS A 225 -20.54 5.77 26.09
C LYS A 225 -21.66 4.77 26.38
N ILE A 226 -21.74 3.67 25.64
CA ILE A 226 -22.73 2.61 25.86
C ILE A 226 -22.53 1.97 27.24
N ARG A 227 -21.30 1.62 27.60
CA ARG A 227 -21.00 1.07 28.94
C ARG A 227 -21.34 2.03 30.06
N GLN A 228 -21.06 3.33 29.87
CA GLN A 228 -21.44 4.37 30.83
C GLN A 228 -22.96 4.47 30.97
N PHE A 229 -23.70 4.45 29.86
CA PHE A 229 -25.16 4.49 29.86
C PHE A 229 -25.77 3.27 30.55
N ILE A 230 -25.25 2.07 30.28
CA ILE A 230 -25.67 0.82 30.93
C ILE A 230 -25.42 0.93 32.45
N LYS A 231 -24.25 1.42 32.86
CA LYS A 231 -23.92 1.62 34.27
C LYS A 231 -24.89 2.59 34.95
N GLN A 232 -25.12 3.76 34.34
CA GLN A 232 -26.06 4.76 34.87
C GLN A 232 -27.48 4.20 34.99
N THR A 233 -27.91 3.39 34.02
CA THR A 233 -29.22 2.73 34.06
C THR A 233 -29.29 1.71 35.19
N LYS A 234 -28.25 0.90 35.40
CA LYS A 234 -28.15 -0.03 36.54
C LYS A 234 -28.20 0.70 37.88
N ASP A 235 -27.46 1.80 38.01
CA ASP A 235 -27.42 2.60 39.24
C ASP A 235 -28.81 3.21 39.53
N LYS A 236 -29.51 3.73 38.51
CA LYS A 236 -30.88 4.24 38.63
C LYS A 236 -31.87 3.16 39.04
N LEU A 237 -31.80 1.98 38.43
CA LEU A 237 -32.66 0.85 38.78
C LEU A 237 -32.43 0.39 40.23
N ALA A 238 -31.18 0.41 40.71
CA ALA A 238 -30.86 0.09 42.10
C ALA A 238 -31.44 1.12 43.08
N VAL A 239 -31.39 2.42 42.76
CA VAL A 239 -32.01 3.48 43.57
C VAL A 239 -33.53 3.30 43.61
N LEU A 240 -34.17 3.11 42.46
CA LEU A 240 -35.62 2.89 42.39
C LEU A 240 -36.06 1.65 43.19
N ALA A 241 -35.29 0.57 43.14
CA ALA A 241 -35.55 -0.62 43.95
C ALA A 241 -35.44 -0.33 45.46
N GLN A 242 -34.47 0.47 45.90
CA GLN A 242 -34.34 0.87 47.30
C GLN A 242 -35.49 1.78 47.76
N GLU A 243 -35.90 2.74 46.93
CA GLU A 243 -37.06 3.60 47.21
C GLU A 243 -38.35 2.78 47.34
N GLU A 244 -38.53 1.78 46.48
CA GLU A 244 -39.65 0.85 46.51
C GLU A 244 -39.71 0.05 47.82
N VAL A 245 -38.58 -0.55 48.24
CA VAL A 245 -38.47 -1.23 49.54
C VAL A 245 -38.81 -0.29 50.69
N ALA A 246 -38.29 0.93 50.66
CA ALA A 246 -38.54 1.92 51.72
C ALA A 246 -40.03 2.30 51.79
N MET A 247 -40.70 2.48 50.65
CA MET A 247 -42.14 2.76 50.58
C MET A 247 -42.97 1.58 51.09
N ARG A 248 -42.64 0.33 50.70
CA ARG A 248 -43.31 -0.87 51.23
C ARG A 248 -43.16 -1.01 52.73
N SER A 249 -41.95 -0.76 53.26
CA SER A 249 -41.67 -0.80 54.70
C SER A 249 -42.51 0.23 55.46
N ALA A 250 -42.51 1.48 55.00
CA ALA A 250 -43.29 2.56 55.62
C ALA A 250 -44.80 2.25 55.60
N PHE A 251 -45.32 1.77 54.47
CA PHE A 251 -46.72 1.34 54.37
C PHE A 251 -47.05 0.23 55.37
N CYS A 252 -46.17 -0.77 55.50
CA CYS A 252 -46.39 -1.88 56.42
C CYS A 252 -46.37 -1.43 57.88
N GLU A 253 -45.44 -0.55 58.25
CA GLU A 253 -45.37 0.04 59.60
C GLU A 253 -46.65 0.81 59.96
N GLU A 254 -47.20 1.59 59.03
CA GLU A 254 -48.39 2.41 59.25
C GLU A 254 -49.70 1.59 59.23
N HIS A 255 -49.81 0.65 58.29
CA HIS A 255 -51.10 0.06 57.91
C HIS A 255 -51.22 -1.46 58.08
N ALA A 256 -50.12 -2.23 58.13
CA ALA A 256 -50.21 -3.69 58.08
C ALA A 256 -51.01 -4.30 59.24
N ARG A 257 -50.97 -3.69 60.43
CA ARG A 257 -51.74 -4.16 61.61
C ARG A 257 -53.26 -4.13 61.41
N PHE A 258 -53.75 -3.37 60.44
CA PHE A 258 -55.18 -3.22 60.14
C PHE A 258 -55.62 -4.03 58.92
N LEU A 259 -54.69 -4.66 58.20
CA LEU A 259 -54.96 -5.37 56.97
C LEU A 259 -54.65 -6.87 57.14
N PRO A 260 -55.63 -7.76 56.88
CA PRO A 260 -55.36 -9.19 56.71
C PRO A 260 -54.30 -9.42 55.64
N SER A 261 -53.33 -10.29 55.91
CA SER A 261 -52.27 -10.64 54.94
C SER A 261 -52.80 -11.20 53.62
N THR A 262 -54.04 -11.70 53.61
CA THR A 262 -54.72 -12.24 52.42
C THR A 262 -55.17 -11.17 51.43
N LEU A 263 -55.23 -9.89 51.83
CA LEU A 263 -55.69 -8.80 50.95
C LEU A 263 -54.62 -8.31 49.98
N CYS A 264 -53.34 -8.42 50.34
CA CYS A 264 -52.21 -8.03 49.49
C CYS A 264 -50.96 -8.86 49.83
N PRO A 265 -50.93 -10.15 49.43
CA PRO A 265 -49.81 -11.04 49.76
C PRO A 265 -48.47 -10.57 49.16
N GLU A 266 -48.52 -9.85 48.03
CA GLU A 266 -47.35 -9.37 47.30
C GLU A 266 -46.59 -8.25 48.03
N ILE A 267 -47.22 -7.56 48.99
CA ILE A 267 -46.57 -6.44 49.69
C ILE A 267 -45.41 -6.88 50.59
N GLN A 268 -45.37 -8.16 50.96
CA GLN A 268 -44.30 -8.76 51.74
C GLN A 268 -43.18 -9.35 50.87
N ASN A 269 -43.41 -9.46 49.56
CA ASN A 269 -42.39 -9.95 48.64
C ASN A 269 -41.31 -8.88 48.47
N LEU A 270 -40.07 -9.32 48.24
CA LEU A 270 -38.99 -8.43 47.80
C LEU A 270 -39.34 -7.86 46.42
N PRO A 271 -38.89 -6.64 46.09
CA PRO A 271 -39.08 -6.09 44.74
C PRO A 271 -38.42 -6.98 43.70
N ASP A 272 -39.01 -6.98 42.49
CA ASP A 272 -38.50 -7.74 41.35
C ASP A 272 -37.03 -7.43 41.10
N LYS A 273 -36.23 -8.48 40.93
CA LYS A 273 -34.83 -8.34 40.54
C LYS A 273 -34.74 -8.26 39.03
N PHE A 274 -34.20 -7.15 38.54
CA PHE A 274 -33.90 -6.99 37.12
C PHE A 274 -32.45 -7.40 36.86
N VAL A 275 -32.25 -8.36 35.97
CA VAL A 275 -30.93 -8.72 35.46
C VAL A 275 -30.83 -8.24 34.02
N ILE A 276 -29.86 -7.36 33.77
CA ILE A 276 -29.48 -7.01 32.40
C ILE A 276 -28.63 -8.16 31.87
N VAL A 277 -29.24 -9.02 31.05
CA VAL A 277 -28.58 -10.17 30.45
C VAL A 277 -28.08 -9.75 29.07
N ARG A 278 -26.79 -10.01 28.82
CA ARG A 278 -26.21 -9.82 27.49
C ARG A 278 -26.69 -10.96 26.60
N GLY A 279 -27.53 -10.64 25.61
CA GLY A 279 -28.03 -11.61 24.65
C GLY A 279 -26.89 -12.24 23.86
N ARG A 280 -27.08 -13.50 23.45
CA ARG A 280 -26.09 -14.31 22.70
C ARG A 280 -25.61 -13.64 21.39
N ASN A 281 -26.38 -12.67 20.90
CA ASN A 281 -26.13 -11.92 19.66
C ASN A 281 -25.63 -10.48 19.91
N GLY A 282 -25.29 -10.12 21.15
CA GLY A 282 -24.84 -8.77 21.53
C GLY A 282 -25.95 -7.76 21.82
N SER A 283 -27.23 -8.15 21.71
CA SER A 283 -28.37 -7.34 22.15
C SER A 283 -28.57 -7.48 23.66
N ASP A 284 -28.51 -6.38 24.41
CA ASP A 284 -28.83 -6.39 25.84
C ASP A 284 -30.35 -6.48 26.05
N SER A 285 -30.82 -7.46 26.81
CA SER A 285 -32.23 -7.63 27.16
C SER A 285 -32.40 -7.56 28.67
N VAL A 286 -33.44 -6.86 29.14
CA VAL A 286 -33.83 -6.85 30.55
C VAL A 286 -34.69 -8.08 30.79
N ALA A 287 -34.20 -9.01 31.61
CA ALA A 287 -35.00 -10.11 32.12
C ALA A 287 -35.37 -9.81 33.58
N SER A 288 -36.65 -9.95 33.91
CA SER A 288 -37.07 -10.02 35.31
C SER A 288 -36.78 -11.43 35.81
N GLU A 289 -36.05 -11.54 36.92
CA GLU A 289 -36.09 -12.76 37.71
C GLU A 289 -37.41 -12.76 38.49
N GLU A 290 -38.31 -13.67 38.16
CA GLU A 290 -39.41 -14.02 39.05
C GLU A 290 -38.81 -14.63 40.32
N THR A 291 -38.85 -13.87 41.42
CA THR A 291 -38.57 -14.44 42.75
C THR A 291 -39.69 -15.40 43.11
N GLN A 292 -39.36 -16.71 43.15
CA GLN A 292 -40.16 -17.75 43.82
C GLN A 292 -40.27 -17.48 45.32
#